data_AF-A0AAE0GJP6-F1
#
_entry.id   AF-A0AAE0GJP6-F1
#
_cell.length_a   1.000
_cell.length_b   1.000
_cell.length_c   1.000
_cell.angle_alpha   90.00
_cell.angle_beta   90.00
_cell.angle_gamma   90.00
#
_symmetry.space_group_name_H-M   'P 1'
#
loop_
_entity.id
_entity.type
_entity.pdbx_description
1 polymer ?
#
loop_
_entity_poly.entity_id
_entity_poly.type
_entity_poly.pdbx_seq_one_letter_code
_entity_poly.pdbx_strand_id
1 'polypeptide(L)'
;MARPTGLDVTAEGDYKTKVASIITEYFVSEDAAEVATRLDELAKPLYTYYFVKSIVKTALDRQDREKELAAQLLCLLSEETLQPGQISKGFVQLLESIVDLALDVPRAPELLTLFLVRASVDDILPHAFMKVCAGSLADPLAKQVVRDAIVHLEREDVDDWIAAIWGRAETQSVEDAKRILEDLVKDFVSDGNEDALRFGLQTLGMPFFHHEFVKRLLVAALSNTEATLRLMDLLRSLTHSRELSSSQVAKGFLRAQEALTCGNLDSSAATRLEALENEARSEGLLEASEMDIPQPVVTERLEHTEEEVKAFKERSEDILREYFAAGSITDATASIEELLEVSSERREEGDRRALLKYFVKRCITMSFDHTNREKEITAQLLSTLYPAILQSSDVEEGFMEVCRSLQDLTLDIPDAGQEVAEFLARVVVDDVLSPAELRNMARRLKEKQAQEVIMTAQVLLGARHAAERILRTWGGSQVGTVAHAKSGIATLLKEYLTSGDMSEARRCLHTLSMPLFHHELVKCSLTMAVETESVDKVLALLRAFAESGEVSATQMSKGFARMREQVDDLSLDVPDAHARFRVLEETAQAEGFLEKA
;
A
#
# COMPACT_ATOMS: atom_id res chain seq x y z
N MET A 1 1.21 -29.94 29.75
CA MET A 1 2.30 -28.97 30.04
C MET A 1 1.75 -27.60 29.73
N ALA A 2 1.79 -26.68 30.69
CA ALA A 2 1.21 -25.35 30.56
C ALA A 2 1.94 -24.55 29.46
N ARG A 3 1.18 -23.86 28.61
CA ARG A 3 1.69 -22.87 27.64
C ARG A 3 2.35 -21.72 28.41
N PRO A 4 3.52 -21.22 28.01
CA PRO A 4 4.04 -19.97 28.55
C PRO A 4 3.25 -18.81 27.93
N THR A 5 2.27 -18.28 28.66
CA THR A 5 1.54 -17.04 28.35
C THR A 5 2.29 -15.83 28.92
N GLY A 6 3.48 -15.57 28.39
CA GLY A 6 4.25 -14.38 28.71
C GLY A 6 4.75 -13.77 27.42
N LEU A 7 4.00 -12.81 26.87
CA LEU A 7 4.58 -11.78 26.02
C LEU A 7 5.81 -11.24 26.73
N ASP A 8 6.95 -11.20 26.06
CA ASP A 8 8.15 -10.57 26.60
C ASP A 8 7.98 -9.04 26.53
N VAL A 9 7.13 -8.51 27.41
CA VAL A 9 6.92 -7.07 27.63
C VAL A 9 8.25 -6.35 27.92
N THR A 10 9.30 -7.09 28.31
CA THR A 10 10.63 -6.53 28.59
C THR A 10 11.43 -6.20 27.34
N ALA A 11 11.27 -6.95 26.23
CA ALA A 11 12.01 -6.73 24.99
C ALA A 11 11.48 -5.54 24.14
N GLU A 12 10.18 -5.27 24.20
CA GLU A 12 9.57 -4.10 23.53
C GLU A 12 9.84 -2.80 24.32
N GLY A 13 9.74 -2.86 25.66
CA GLY A 13 10.07 -1.74 26.54
C GLY A 13 11.54 -1.32 26.44
N ASP A 14 12.46 -2.28 26.31
CA ASP A 14 13.89 -2.01 26.12
C ASP A 14 14.17 -1.30 24.79
N TYR A 15 13.53 -1.73 23.69
CA TYR A 15 13.68 -1.07 22.38
C TYR A 15 13.19 0.38 22.40
N LYS A 16 12.00 0.65 22.95
CA LYS A 16 11.46 2.02 23.04
C LYS A 16 12.36 2.94 23.86
N THR A 17 12.95 2.41 24.93
CA THR A 17 13.90 3.13 25.78
C THR A 17 15.19 3.47 25.04
N LYS A 18 15.74 2.52 24.28
CA LYS A 18 16.94 2.73 23.44
C LYS A 18 16.68 3.76 22.34
N VAL A 19 15.55 3.66 21.63
CA VAL A 19 15.14 4.65 20.63
C VAL A 19 15.01 6.05 21.23
N ALA A 20 14.40 6.17 22.41
CA ALA A 20 14.29 7.46 23.10
C ALA A 20 15.67 8.05 23.47
N SER A 21 16.64 7.22 23.88
CA SER A 21 18.02 7.64 24.14
C SER A 21 18.71 8.10 22.85
N ILE A 22 18.61 7.34 21.75
CA ILE A 22 19.17 7.70 20.44
C ILE A 22 18.66 9.07 19.98
N ILE A 23 17.34 9.29 20.03
CA ILE A 23 16.71 10.57 19.62
C ILE A 23 17.18 11.73 20.51
N THR A 24 17.24 11.50 21.82
CA THR A 24 17.63 12.55 22.78
C THR A 24 19.09 12.96 22.58
N GLU A 25 19.97 12.00 22.33
CA GLU A 25 21.40 12.24 22.06
C GLU A 25 21.60 12.91 20.70
N TYR A 26 20.87 12.48 19.66
CA TYR A 26 20.92 13.10 18.34
C TYR A 26 20.58 14.60 18.35
N PHE A 27 19.53 15.01 19.08
CA PHE A 27 19.20 16.44 19.17
C PHE A 27 20.27 17.29 19.89
N VAL A 28 21.30 16.67 20.46
CA VAL A 28 22.46 17.35 21.05
C VAL A 28 23.70 17.20 20.17
N SER A 29 23.96 16.00 19.63
CA SER A 29 25.16 15.70 18.86
C SER A 29 25.07 16.07 17.38
N GLU A 30 23.86 16.05 16.81
CA GLU A 30 23.56 16.18 15.38
C GLU A 30 24.28 15.13 14.51
N ASP A 31 24.72 14.02 15.13
CA ASP A 31 25.46 12.95 14.46
C ASP A 31 24.49 11.91 13.87
N ALA A 32 24.12 12.10 12.60
CA ALA A 32 23.26 11.16 11.87
C ALA A 32 23.92 9.77 11.67
N ALA A 33 25.25 9.72 11.60
CA ALA A 33 25.99 8.48 11.38
C ALA A 33 25.95 7.57 12.62
N GLU A 34 26.08 8.18 13.79
CA GLU A 34 25.91 7.48 15.07
C GLU A 34 24.49 6.91 15.19
N VAL A 35 23.47 7.69 14.80
CA VAL A 35 22.09 7.21 14.80
C VAL A 35 21.91 6.00 13.88
N ALA A 36 22.39 6.07 12.64
CA ALA A 36 22.32 4.95 11.68
C ALA A 36 22.95 3.68 12.27
N THR A 37 24.18 3.79 12.77
CA THR A 37 24.93 2.68 13.37
C THR A 37 24.16 2.06 14.54
N ARG A 38 23.61 2.88 15.44
CA ARG A 38 22.88 2.39 16.61
C ARG A 38 21.54 1.77 16.23
N LEU A 39 20.86 2.28 15.20
CA LEU A 39 19.64 1.66 14.69
C LEU A 39 19.92 0.30 14.05
N ASP A 40 21.03 0.16 13.32
CA ASP A 40 21.45 -1.12 12.75
C ASP A 40 21.84 -2.13 13.84
N GLU A 41 22.54 -1.68 14.89
CA GLU A 41 22.89 -2.50 16.05
C GLU A 41 21.67 -3.01 16.85
N LEU A 42 20.54 -2.29 16.81
CA LEU A 42 19.30 -2.78 17.40
C LEU A 42 18.75 -4.01 16.68
N ALA A 43 19.14 -4.24 15.42
CA ALA A 43 18.77 -5.40 14.60
C ALA A 43 17.25 -5.69 14.57
N LYS A 44 16.43 -4.63 14.53
CA LYS A 44 14.96 -4.72 14.44
C LYS A 44 14.39 -3.90 13.27
N PRO A 45 14.67 -4.28 12.01
CA PRO A 45 14.27 -3.50 10.83
C PRO A 45 12.75 -3.28 10.73
N LEU A 46 11.92 -4.25 11.14
CA LEU A 46 10.45 -4.16 11.12
C LEU A 46 9.84 -3.26 12.22
N TYR A 47 10.66 -2.81 13.18
CA TYR A 47 10.29 -1.88 14.26
C TYR A 47 10.87 -0.47 14.06
N THR A 48 11.56 -0.22 12.95
CA THR A 48 12.14 1.11 12.65
C THR A 48 11.06 2.17 12.43
N TYR A 49 9.83 1.78 12.09
CA TYR A 49 8.67 2.69 12.10
C TYR A 49 8.46 3.39 13.45
N TYR A 50 8.81 2.74 14.56
CA TYR A 50 8.70 3.32 15.90
C TYR A 50 9.73 4.43 16.11
N PHE A 51 10.93 4.31 15.52
CA PHE A 51 11.91 5.40 15.52
C PHE A 51 11.37 6.61 14.77
N VAL A 52 10.81 6.40 13.56
CA VAL A 52 10.18 7.46 12.74
C VAL A 52 9.06 8.16 13.52
N LYS A 53 8.13 7.37 14.09
CA LYS A 53 7.06 7.90 14.96
C LYS A 53 7.63 8.71 16.12
N SER A 54 8.65 8.19 16.79
CA SER A 54 9.18 8.78 18.02
C SER A 54 9.97 10.06 17.77
N ILE A 55 10.76 10.13 16.70
CA ILE A 55 11.55 11.33 16.40
C ILE A 55 10.65 12.48 15.99
N VAL A 56 9.67 12.24 15.11
CA VAL A 56 8.69 13.28 14.73
C VAL A 56 7.88 13.70 15.94
N LYS A 57 7.33 12.74 16.71
CA LYS A 57 6.57 13.04 17.93
C LYS A 57 7.37 13.91 18.91
N THR A 58 8.65 13.59 19.11
CA THR A 58 9.54 14.35 20.01
C THR A 58 9.81 15.75 19.45
N ALA A 59 9.93 15.90 18.13
CA ALA A 59 10.16 17.20 17.49
C ALA A 59 8.92 18.11 17.50
N LEU A 60 7.70 17.54 17.46
CA LEU A 60 6.45 18.32 17.48
C LEU A 60 6.34 19.23 18.72
N ASP A 61 6.87 18.79 19.86
CA ASP A 61 6.86 19.52 21.14
C ASP A 61 8.08 20.43 21.35
N ARG A 62 8.96 20.55 20.35
CA ARG A 62 10.23 21.31 20.45
C ARG A 62 10.27 22.53 19.53
N GLN A 63 11.42 23.22 19.47
CA GLN A 63 11.58 24.41 18.62
C GLN A 63 11.74 24.01 17.16
N ASP A 64 11.77 24.98 16.26
CA ASP A 64 11.86 24.71 14.82
C ASP A 64 13.19 24.05 14.45
N ARG A 65 14.27 24.35 15.20
CA ARG A 65 15.56 23.65 15.10
C ARG A 65 15.41 22.12 15.18
N GLU A 66 14.72 21.60 16.20
CA GLU A 66 14.58 20.15 16.35
C GLU A 66 13.64 19.53 15.29
N LYS A 67 12.70 20.31 14.75
CA LYS A 67 11.85 19.84 13.63
C LYS A 67 12.66 19.69 12.35
N GLU A 68 13.51 20.69 12.08
CA GLU A 68 14.44 20.65 10.96
C GLU A 68 15.44 19.50 11.09
N LEU A 69 16.07 19.34 12.27
CA LEU A 69 16.98 18.22 12.54
C LEU A 69 16.30 16.85 12.38
N ALA A 70 15.04 16.72 12.80
CA ALA A 70 14.29 15.49 12.63
C ALA A 70 13.99 15.19 11.16
N ALA A 71 13.57 16.19 10.38
CA ALA A 71 13.32 16.04 8.95
C ALA A 71 14.58 15.68 8.17
N GLN A 72 15.69 16.39 8.44
CA GLN A 72 17.00 16.11 7.83
C GLN A 72 17.46 14.69 8.15
N LEU A 73 17.34 14.26 9.41
CA LEU A 73 17.72 12.90 9.79
C LEU A 73 16.88 11.84 9.08
N LEU A 74 15.56 12.03 9.00
CA LEU A 74 14.70 11.10 8.28
C LEU A 74 15.08 10.99 6.80
N CYS A 75 15.44 12.11 6.16
CA CYS A 75 15.94 12.12 4.79
C CYS A 75 17.25 11.33 4.68
N LEU A 76 18.25 11.64 5.52
CA LEU A 76 19.54 10.95 5.53
C LEU A 76 19.40 9.44 5.79
N LEU A 77 18.58 9.06 6.76
CA LEU A 77 18.39 7.66 7.12
C LEU A 77 17.52 6.90 6.11
N SER A 78 16.67 7.58 5.33
CA SER A 78 15.84 6.94 4.30
C SER A 78 16.65 6.34 3.15
N GLU A 79 17.88 6.81 2.94
CA GLU A 79 18.76 6.32 1.88
C GLU A 79 19.46 5.00 2.23
N GLU A 80 19.69 4.71 3.52
CA GLU A 80 20.52 3.57 3.93
C GLU A 80 19.93 2.69 5.04
N THR A 81 19.23 3.27 6.02
CA THR A 81 18.84 2.57 7.26
C THR A 81 17.34 2.31 7.35
N LEU A 82 16.51 3.27 6.92
CA LEU A 82 15.06 3.21 7.05
C LEU A 82 14.41 2.71 5.76
N GLN A 83 13.68 1.61 5.86
CA GLN A 83 12.92 1.07 4.73
C GLN A 83 11.71 1.97 4.41
N PRO A 84 11.38 2.24 3.13
CA PRO A 84 10.25 3.12 2.76
C PRO A 84 8.91 2.71 3.39
N GLY A 85 8.66 1.40 3.52
CA GLY A 85 7.48 0.86 4.19
C GLY A 85 7.43 1.17 5.69
N GLN A 86 8.59 1.22 6.36
CA GLN A 86 8.70 1.55 7.78
C GLN A 86 8.51 3.04 8.02
N ILE A 87 9.00 3.89 7.11
CA ILE A 87 8.74 5.33 7.17
C ILE A 87 7.25 5.61 6.98
N SER A 88 6.65 5.00 5.96
CA SER A 88 5.20 5.05 5.71
C SER A 88 4.41 4.61 6.94
N LYS A 89 4.73 3.45 7.54
CA LYS A 89 4.10 2.95 8.77
C LYS A 89 4.27 3.92 9.94
N GLY A 90 5.43 4.56 10.08
CA GLY A 90 5.71 5.56 11.11
C GLY A 90 4.79 6.78 11.00
N PHE A 91 4.60 7.29 9.78
CA PHE A 91 3.68 8.39 9.49
C PHE A 91 2.20 8.01 9.65
N VAL A 92 1.80 6.80 9.24
CA VAL A 92 0.44 6.28 9.52
C VAL A 92 0.19 6.24 11.03
N GLN A 93 1.15 5.73 11.81
CA GLN A 93 1.06 5.66 13.27
C GLN A 93 1.01 7.05 13.94
N LEU A 94 1.64 8.07 13.36
CA LEU A 94 1.51 9.46 13.82
C LEU A 94 0.10 9.99 13.55
N LEU A 95 -0.42 9.78 12.34
CA LEU A 95 -1.76 10.17 11.93
C LEU A 95 -2.85 9.50 12.76
N GLU A 96 -2.72 8.20 13.05
CA GLU A 96 -3.65 7.47 13.94
C GLU A 96 -3.63 8.02 15.37
N SER A 97 -2.49 8.53 15.82
CA SER A 97 -2.35 9.13 17.16
C SER A 97 -2.60 10.64 17.19
N ILE A 98 -3.06 11.26 16.10
CA ILE A 98 -3.06 12.73 16.00
C ILE A 98 -3.97 13.43 17.02
N VAL A 99 -5.10 12.79 17.38
CA VAL A 99 -6.02 13.30 18.39
C VAL A 99 -5.34 13.35 19.75
N ASP A 100 -4.60 12.30 20.11
CA ASP A 100 -3.85 12.23 21.36
C ASP A 100 -2.66 13.20 21.35
N LEU A 101 -1.94 13.30 20.23
CA LEU A 101 -0.84 14.25 20.06
C LEU A 101 -1.32 15.71 20.21
N ALA A 102 -2.53 16.02 19.74
CA ALA A 102 -3.12 17.34 19.86
C ALA A 102 -3.48 17.73 21.32
N LEU A 103 -3.60 16.75 22.23
CA LEU A 103 -3.79 17.01 23.65
C LEU A 103 -2.53 17.58 24.30
N ASP A 104 -1.36 17.06 23.91
CA ASP A 104 -0.06 17.49 24.43
C ASP A 104 0.46 18.74 23.67
N VAL A 105 0.31 18.73 22.34
CA VAL A 105 0.77 19.79 21.44
C VAL A 105 -0.41 20.30 20.61
N PRO A 106 -1.06 21.42 20.98
CA PRO A 106 -2.26 21.90 20.30
C PRO A 106 -2.09 22.13 18.78
N ARG A 107 -0.85 22.41 18.34
CA ARG A 107 -0.48 22.61 16.94
C ARG A 107 -0.04 21.33 16.21
N ALA A 108 -0.15 20.16 16.84
CA ALA A 108 0.27 18.89 16.26
C ALA A 108 -0.35 18.62 14.87
N PRO A 109 -1.65 18.90 14.62
CA PRO A 109 -2.22 18.72 13.29
C PRO A 109 -1.50 19.56 12.23
N GLU A 110 -1.29 20.86 12.48
CA GLU A 110 -0.61 21.74 11.51
C GLU A 110 0.85 21.34 11.32
N LEU A 111 1.56 21.00 12.40
CA LEU A 111 2.96 20.61 12.33
C LEU A 111 3.16 19.26 11.64
N LEU A 112 2.28 18.28 11.86
CA LEU A 112 2.32 16.99 11.18
C LEU A 112 2.01 17.15 9.69
N THR A 113 1.10 18.05 9.30
CA THR A 113 0.89 18.44 7.90
C THR A 113 2.21 18.88 7.25
N LEU A 114 2.99 19.73 7.93
CA LEU A 114 4.28 20.22 7.40
C LEU A 114 5.31 19.09 7.27
N PHE A 115 5.39 18.18 8.25
CA PHE A 115 6.25 17.00 8.15
C PHE A 115 5.86 16.07 7.00
N LEU A 116 4.57 15.89 6.74
CA LEU A 116 4.06 15.10 5.62
C LEU A 116 4.44 15.71 4.27
N VAL A 117 4.30 17.03 4.13
CA VAL A 117 4.71 17.74 2.91
C VAL A 117 6.22 17.66 2.73
N ARG A 118 6.99 17.90 3.80
CA ARG A 118 8.45 17.81 3.79
C ARG A 118 8.94 16.43 3.36
N ALA A 119 8.42 15.38 3.98
CA ALA A 119 8.79 14.02 3.65
C ALA A 119 8.36 13.59 2.23
N SER A 120 7.32 14.23 1.66
CA SER A 120 6.92 13.98 0.28
C SER A 120 7.81 14.70 -0.72
N VAL A 121 8.20 15.94 -0.44
CA VAL A 121 9.13 16.72 -1.30
C VAL A 121 10.55 16.14 -1.25
N ASP A 122 10.96 15.64 -0.09
CA ASP A 122 12.24 14.94 0.07
C ASP A 122 12.22 13.51 -0.53
N ASP A 123 11.15 13.11 -1.21
CA ASP A 123 10.92 11.76 -1.79
C ASP A 123 11.05 10.59 -0.78
N ILE A 124 10.90 10.88 0.52
CA ILE A 124 10.95 9.89 1.60
C ILE A 124 9.64 9.08 1.66
N LEU A 125 8.51 9.74 1.39
CA LEU A 125 7.20 9.12 1.31
C LEU A 125 6.83 8.80 -0.15
N PRO A 126 6.26 7.60 -0.43
CA PRO A 126 5.80 7.28 -1.78
C PRO A 126 4.76 8.28 -2.29
N HIS A 127 4.77 8.63 -3.59
CA HIS A 127 3.80 9.57 -4.17
C HIS A 127 2.32 9.16 -3.97
N ALA A 128 2.03 7.86 -3.86
CA ALA A 128 0.68 7.36 -3.61
C ALA A 128 0.27 7.43 -2.12
N PHE A 129 1.23 7.64 -1.19
CA PHE A 129 1.04 7.55 0.25
C PHE A 129 -0.16 8.37 0.73
N MET A 130 -0.25 9.65 0.34
CA MET A 130 -1.33 10.54 0.79
C MET A 130 -2.71 10.05 0.32
N LYS A 131 -2.81 9.52 -0.90
CA LYS A 131 -4.08 9.04 -1.46
C LYS A 131 -4.54 7.75 -0.79
N VAL A 132 -3.63 6.80 -0.61
CA VAL A 132 -3.89 5.52 0.06
C VAL A 132 -4.25 5.74 1.53
N CYS A 133 -3.45 6.54 2.23
CA CYS A 133 -3.63 6.83 3.65
C CYS A 133 -4.98 7.52 3.94
N ALA A 134 -5.38 8.50 3.12
CA ALA A 134 -6.66 9.19 3.28
C ALA A 134 -7.89 8.26 3.23
N GLY A 135 -7.80 7.17 2.46
CA GLY A 135 -8.86 6.15 2.34
C GLY A 135 -8.94 5.18 3.53
N SER A 136 -7.81 4.91 4.18
CA SER A 136 -7.68 3.91 5.24
C SER A 136 -7.90 4.46 6.66
N LEU A 137 -7.59 5.75 6.89
CA LEU A 137 -7.71 6.35 8.23
C LEU A 137 -9.15 6.32 8.76
N ALA A 138 -9.32 6.04 10.05
CA ALA A 138 -10.64 6.12 10.69
C ALA A 138 -11.03 7.56 11.04
N ASP A 139 -10.10 8.32 11.60
CA ASP A 139 -10.36 9.60 12.26
C ASP A 139 -10.52 10.79 11.28
N PRO A 140 -11.54 11.67 11.45
CA PRO A 140 -11.74 12.83 10.59
C PRO A 140 -10.62 13.88 10.64
N LEU A 141 -9.99 14.10 11.80
CA LEU A 141 -8.87 15.04 11.96
C LEU A 141 -7.63 14.49 11.25
N ALA A 142 -7.34 13.20 11.38
CA ALA A 142 -6.26 12.57 10.64
C ALA A 142 -6.45 12.71 9.11
N LYS A 143 -7.68 12.49 8.62
CA LYS A 143 -8.03 12.74 7.21
C LYS A 143 -7.88 14.20 6.81
N GLN A 144 -8.15 15.13 7.72
CA GLN A 144 -7.98 16.56 7.45
C GLN A 144 -6.51 16.93 7.31
N VAL A 145 -5.64 16.45 8.22
CA VAL A 145 -4.17 16.64 8.13
C VAL A 145 -3.64 16.18 6.77
N VAL A 146 -4.04 15.00 6.29
CA VAL A 146 -3.64 14.50 4.96
C VAL A 146 -4.18 15.37 3.83
N ARG A 147 -5.44 15.84 3.92
CA ARG A 147 -6.02 16.75 2.92
C ARG A 147 -5.27 18.08 2.86
N ASP A 148 -4.93 18.64 4.01
CA ASP A 148 -4.18 19.89 4.10
C ASP A 148 -2.77 19.72 3.49
N ALA A 149 -2.12 18.57 3.73
CA ALA A 149 -0.83 18.24 3.12
C ALA A 149 -0.93 18.16 1.58
N ILE A 150 -1.98 17.53 1.03
CA ILE A 150 -2.22 17.48 -0.42
C ILE A 150 -2.36 18.89 -1.00
N VAL A 151 -3.13 19.77 -0.33
CA VAL A 151 -3.30 21.17 -0.79
C VAL A 151 -1.97 21.92 -0.78
N HIS A 152 -1.11 21.68 0.21
CA HIS A 152 0.23 22.28 0.23
C HIS A 152 1.16 21.76 -0.87
N LEU A 153 1.04 20.48 -1.23
CA LEU A 153 1.81 19.88 -2.33
C LEU A 153 1.40 20.40 -3.72
N GLU A 154 0.19 20.94 -3.87
CA GLU A 154 -0.30 21.53 -5.13
C GLU A 154 0.22 22.95 -5.39
N ARG A 155 1.03 23.52 -4.48
CA ARG A 155 1.62 24.85 -4.64
C ARG A 155 2.71 24.85 -5.70
N GLU A 156 2.79 25.92 -6.50
CA GLU A 156 3.86 26.10 -7.49
C GLU A 156 5.25 26.33 -6.86
N ASP A 157 5.30 26.88 -5.64
CA ASP A 157 6.53 27.23 -4.92
C ASP A 157 6.86 26.24 -3.78
N VAL A 158 6.33 25.01 -3.85
CA VAL A 158 6.36 24.07 -2.72
C VAL A 158 7.80 23.76 -2.25
N ASP A 159 8.76 23.60 -3.17
CA ASP A 159 10.15 23.26 -2.85
C ASP A 159 10.85 24.41 -2.09
N ASP A 160 10.71 25.64 -2.58
CA ASP A 160 11.27 26.84 -1.94
C ASP A 160 10.60 27.12 -0.59
N TRP A 161 9.28 26.93 -0.53
CA TRP A 161 8.50 27.14 0.68
C TRP A 161 8.86 26.11 1.75
N ILE A 162 8.89 24.82 1.41
CA ILE A 162 9.14 23.71 2.35
C ILE A 162 10.56 23.74 2.89
N ALA A 163 11.53 24.22 2.10
CA ALA A 163 12.92 24.41 2.52
C ALA A 163 13.11 25.52 3.56
N ALA A 164 12.13 26.41 3.73
CA ALA A 164 12.23 27.54 4.64
C ALA A 164 11.38 27.41 5.92
N ILE A 165 10.60 26.33 6.08
CA ILE A 165 9.52 26.25 7.07
C ILE A 165 9.99 26.31 8.52
N TRP A 166 11.09 25.62 8.85
CA TRP A 166 11.62 25.57 10.21
C TRP A 166 12.91 26.38 10.39
N GLY A 167 13.16 27.31 9.45
CA GLY A 167 14.37 28.10 9.39
C GLY A 167 15.55 27.30 8.85
N ARG A 168 16.53 27.99 8.25
CA ARG A 168 17.83 27.37 7.97
C ARG A 168 18.47 27.09 9.30
N ALA A 169 18.57 25.82 9.70
CA ALA A 169 19.52 25.47 10.72
C ALA A 169 20.90 26.03 10.31
N GLU A 170 21.74 26.39 11.27
CA GLU A 170 23.14 26.76 10.96
C GLU A 170 23.94 25.58 10.36
N THR A 171 23.30 24.40 10.22
CA THR A 171 23.75 23.23 9.49
C THR A 171 23.38 23.29 8.00
N GLN A 172 24.26 22.75 7.16
CA GLN A 172 24.05 22.63 5.71
C GLN A 172 22.80 21.76 5.45
N SER A 173 21.72 22.32 4.88
CA SER A 173 20.55 21.52 4.53
C SER A 173 20.90 20.47 3.46
N VAL A 174 20.16 19.35 3.40
CA VAL A 174 20.37 18.30 2.37
C VAL A 174 20.22 18.88 0.97
N GLU A 175 19.33 19.86 0.79
CA GLU A 175 19.12 20.51 -0.51
C GLU A 175 20.27 21.47 -0.86
N ASP A 176 20.82 22.19 0.13
CA ASP A 176 22.05 22.95 -0.08
C ASP A 176 23.23 22.04 -0.38
N ALA A 177 23.29 20.85 0.24
CA ALA A 177 24.31 19.85 -0.04
C ALA A 177 24.18 19.29 -1.47
N LYS A 178 22.97 18.94 -1.89
CA LYS A 178 22.67 18.55 -3.28
C LYS A 178 23.10 19.63 -4.27
N ARG A 179 22.80 20.90 -3.98
CA ARG A 179 23.22 22.05 -4.82
C ARG A 179 24.74 22.20 -4.85
N ILE A 180 25.41 22.11 -3.70
CA ILE A 180 26.88 22.17 -3.62
C ILE A 180 27.50 21.02 -4.43
N LEU A 181 26.99 19.80 -4.29
CA LEU A 181 27.47 18.65 -5.06
C LEU A 181 27.25 18.87 -6.57
N GLU A 182 26.13 19.46 -6.96
CA GLU A 182 25.86 19.80 -8.36
C GLU A 182 26.83 20.86 -8.90
N ASP A 183 27.09 21.92 -8.13
CA ASP A 183 28.05 22.97 -8.49
C ASP A 183 29.47 22.41 -8.57
N LEU A 184 29.89 21.56 -7.62
CA LEU A 184 31.19 20.87 -7.64
C LEU A 184 31.38 20.00 -8.89
N VAL A 185 30.35 19.23 -9.27
CA VAL A 185 30.39 18.41 -10.50
C VAL A 185 30.46 19.29 -11.73
N LYS A 186 29.67 20.38 -11.80
CA LYS A 186 29.69 21.33 -12.92
C LYS A 186 31.04 22.02 -13.07
N ASP A 187 31.61 22.50 -11.97
CA ASP A 187 32.91 23.16 -11.95
C ASP A 187 34.00 22.21 -12.43
N PHE A 188 34.03 20.98 -11.91
CA PHE A 188 34.99 19.96 -12.34
C PHE A 188 34.84 19.58 -13.82
N VAL A 189 33.61 19.48 -14.34
CA VAL A 189 33.38 19.25 -15.78
C VAL A 189 33.98 20.39 -16.62
N SER A 190 33.92 21.63 -16.11
CA SER A 190 34.46 22.82 -16.78
C SER A 190 35.99 22.90 -16.71
N ASP A 191 36.58 22.78 -15.52
CA ASP A 191 38.00 23.09 -15.29
C ASP A 191 38.90 21.87 -15.03
N GLY A 192 38.33 20.71 -14.68
CA GLY A 192 39.06 19.48 -14.34
C GLY A 192 39.84 19.55 -13.03
N ASN A 193 39.54 20.49 -12.14
CA ASN A 193 40.28 20.71 -10.90
C ASN A 193 39.86 19.73 -9.79
N GLU A 194 40.58 18.61 -9.71
CA GLU A 194 40.33 17.57 -8.70
C GLU A 194 40.57 18.05 -7.26
N ASP A 195 41.58 18.88 -7.01
CA ASP A 195 41.91 19.37 -5.65
C ASP A 195 40.78 20.25 -5.08
N ALA A 196 40.19 21.12 -5.90
CA ALA A 196 39.05 21.94 -5.50
C ALA A 196 37.81 21.08 -5.21
N LEU A 197 37.56 20.05 -6.02
CA LEU A 197 36.47 19.11 -5.81
C LEU A 197 36.64 18.31 -4.51
N ARG A 198 37.84 17.76 -4.26
CA ARG A 198 38.15 17.04 -3.02
C ARG A 198 37.98 17.92 -1.79
N PHE A 199 38.47 19.16 -1.84
CA PHE A 199 38.27 20.14 -0.78
C PHE A 199 36.78 20.42 -0.56
N GLY A 200 36.00 20.55 -1.64
CA GLY A 200 34.54 20.73 -1.58
C GLY A 200 33.82 19.56 -0.90
N LEU A 201 34.13 18.32 -1.31
CA LEU A 201 33.56 17.10 -0.70
C LEU A 201 33.91 16.98 0.79
N GLN A 202 35.17 17.24 1.16
CA GLN A 202 35.60 17.22 2.56
C GLN A 202 34.93 18.33 3.38
N THR A 203 34.75 19.52 2.79
CA THR A 203 34.07 20.64 3.45
C THR A 203 32.59 20.38 3.66
N LEU A 204 31.96 19.60 2.76
CA LEU A 204 30.55 19.20 2.90
C LEU A 204 30.33 18.32 4.14
N GLY A 205 31.32 17.51 4.53
CA GLY A 205 31.29 16.77 5.78
C GLY A 205 30.21 15.68 5.88
N MET A 206 29.64 15.22 4.75
CA MET A 206 28.56 14.23 4.70
C MET A 206 28.98 12.95 3.94
N PRO A 207 29.85 12.10 4.52
CA PRO A 207 30.41 10.94 3.84
C PRO A 207 29.38 9.87 3.44
N PHE A 208 28.24 9.80 4.15
CA PHE A 208 27.12 8.90 3.82
C PHE A 208 26.31 9.36 2.62
N PHE A 209 26.42 10.64 2.23
CA PHE A 209 25.74 11.23 1.09
C PHE A 209 26.59 11.23 -0.19
N HIS A 210 27.78 10.63 -0.14
CA HIS A 210 28.71 10.60 -1.26
C HIS A 210 28.18 9.81 -2.48
N HIS A 211 27.23 8.89 -2.29
CA HIS A 211 26.54 8.19 -3.38
C HIS A 211 25.79 9.17 -4.30
N GLU A 212 25.29 10.28 -3.74
CA GLU A 212 24.55 11.29 -4.48
C GLU A 212 25.50 12.13 -5.35
N PHE A 213 26.75 12.34 -4.88
CA PHE A 213 27.83 12.87 -5.71
C PHE A 213 28.13 11.93 -6.87
N VAL A 214 28.28 10.62 -6.62
CA VAL A 214 28.54 9.62 -7.67
C VAL A 214 27.39 9.59 -8.69
N LYS A 215 26.13 9.59 -8.25
CA LYS A 215 24.95 9.69 -9.14
C LYS A 215 25.02 10.92 -10.04
N ARG A 216 25.28 12.11 -9.48
CA ARG A 216 25.41 13.35 -10.26
C ARG A 216 26.57 13.29 -11.24
N LEU A 217 27.71 12.73 -10.83
CA LEU A 217 28.88 12.51 -11.67
C LEU A 217 28.54 11.62 -12.89
N LEU A 218 27.82 10.53 -12.66
CA LEU A 218 27.37 9.60 -13.70
C LEU A 218 26.37 10.27 -14.66
N VAL A 219 25.37 10.98 -14.14
CA VAL A 219 24.40 11.71 -14.97
C VAL A 219 25.09 12.77 -15.84
N ALA A 220 26.08 13.48 -15.29
CA ALA A 220 26.92 14.40 -16.06
C ALA A 220 27.73 13.67 -17.15
N ALA A 221 28.30 12.49 -16.84
CA ALA A 221 29.03 11.67 -17.80
C ALA A 221 28.14 11.15 -18.94
N LEU A 222 26.87 10.83 -18.65
CA LEU A 222 25.88 10.45 -19.66
C LEU A 222 25.49 11.62 -20.56
N SER A 223 25.56 12.85 -20.06
CA SER A 223 25.18 14.05 -20.82
C SER A 223 26.36 14.64 -21.61
N ASN A 224 27.61 14.34 -21.22
CA ASN A 224 28.81 14.90 -21.82
C ASN A 224 29.85 13.83 -22.16
N THR A 225 29.81 13.34 -23.39
CA THR A 225 30.72 12.29 -23.90
C THR A 225 32.19 12.70 -23.93
N GLU A 226 32.50 13.99 -24.03
CA GLU A 226 33.90 14.47 -24.02
C GLU A 226 34.48 14.44 -22.60
N ALA A 227 33.65 14.63 -21.58
CA ALA A 227 34.06 14.63 -20.17
C ALA A 227 34.03 13.23 -19.53
N THR A 228 33.38 12.24 -20.15
CA THR A 228 33.17 10.89 -19.59
C THR A 228 34.46 10.24 -19.05
N LEU A 229 35.55 10.24 -19.83
CA LEU A 229 36.82 9.65 -19.40
C LEU A 229 37.38 10.34 -18.15
N ARG A 230 37.32 11.67 -18.10
CA ARG A 230 37.80 12.45 -16.96
C ARG A 230 36.98 12.18 -15.70
N LEU A 231 35.66 12.02 -15.85
CA LEU A 231 34.76 11.71 -14.74
C LEU A 231 35.00 10.29 -14.20
N MET A 232 35.31 9.32 -15.07
CA MET A 232 35.69 7.97 -14.67
C MET A 232 37.07 7.93 -13.98
N ASP A 233 38.06 8.65 -14.50
CA ASP A 233 39.36 8.80 -13.83
C ASP A 233 39.23 9.44 -12.44
N LEU A 234 38.33 10.42 -12.28
CA LEU A 234 38.03 11.02 -10.98
C LEU A 234 37.44 9.99 -10.01
N LEU A 235 36.42 9.24 -10.46
CA LEU A 235 35.80 8.18 -9.65
C LEU A 235 36.86 7.19 -9.16
N ARG A 236 37.75 6.75 -10.07
CA ARG A 236 38.89 5.87 -9.75
C ARG A 236 39.82 6.48 -8.70
N SER A 237 40.18 7.75 -8.89
CA SER A 237 41.08 8.48 -8.00
C SER A 237 40.52 8.61 -6.59
N LEU A 238 39.22 8.93 -6.46
CA LEU A 238 38.53 9.09 -5.18
C LEU A 238 38.36 7.75 -4.43
N THR A 239 38.09 6.66 -5.15
CA THR A 239 38.03 5.31 -4.57
C THR A 239 39.42 4.83 -4.11
N HIS A 240 40.46 5.06 -4.91
CA HIS A 240 41.84 4.68 -4.54
C HIS A 240 42.33 5.43 -3.29
N SER A 241 41.97 6.71 -3.16
CA SER A 241 42.26 7.51 -1.96
C SER A 241 41.35 7.21 -0.77
N ARG A 242 40.37 6.31 -0.91
CA ARG A 242 39.35 5.95 0.11
C ARG A 242 38.45 7.11 0.54
N GLU A 243 38.24 8.09 -0.35
CA GLU A 243 37.26 9.16 -0.13
C GLU A 243 35.85 8.70 -0.55
N LEU A 244 35.78 7.73 -1.46
CA LEU A 244 34.59 6.96 -1.80
C LEU A 244 34.82 5.49 -1.45
N SER A 245 33.84 4.86 -0.81
CA SER A 245 33.80 3.40 -0.64
C SER A 245 33.17 2.74 -1.86
N SER A 246 33.48 1.46 -2.09
CA SER A 246 32.86 0.65 -3.15
C SER A 246 31.32 0.66 -3.07
N SER A 247 30.80 0.57 -1.84
CA SER A 247 29.36 0.69 -1.56
C SER A 247 28.76 2.04 -2.00
N GLN A 248 29.44 3.17 -1.75
CA GLN A 248 28.96 4.49 -2.19
C GLN A 248 28.99 4.62 -3.71
N VAL A 249 29.99 4.01 -4.37
CA VAL A 249 30.06 3.95 -5.83
C VAL A 249 28.89 3.13 -6.40
N ALA A 250 28.68 1.92 -5.87
CA ALA A 250 27.59 1.03 -6.29
C ALA A 250 26.20 1.66 -6.12
N LYS A 251 25.95 2.28 -4.97
CA LYS A 251 24.70 3.04 -4.72
C LYS A 251 24.51 4.17 -5.71
N GLY A 252 25.57 4.94 -6.02
CA GLY A 252 25.50 6.02 -7.01
C GLY A 252 25.10 5.53 -8.41
N PHE A 253 25.61 4.37 -8.84
CA PHE A 253 25.19 3.73 -10.09
C PHE A 253 23.73 3.26 -10.05
N LEU A 254 23.28 2.63 -8.96
CA LEU A 254 21.89 2.20 -8.80
C LEU A 254 20.92 3.39 -8.88
N ARG A 255 21.22 4.48 -8.18
CA ARG A 255 20.42 5.72 -8.22
C ARG A 255 20.41 6.35 -9.61
N ALA A 256 21.53 6.27 -10.35
CA ALA A 256 21.58 6.73 -11.73
C ALA A 256 20.68 5.86 -12.65
N GLN A 257 20.63 4.54 -12.44
CA GLN A 257 19.73 3.64 -13.17
C GLN A 257 18.25 3.94 -12.87
N GLU A 258 17.89 4.15 -11.60
CA GLU A 258 16.53 4.51 -11.20
C GLU A 258 16.08 5.83 -11.82
N ALA A 259 16.95 6.85 -11.80
CA ALA A 259 16.69 8.13 -12.46
C ALA A 259 16.43 8.00 -13.97
N LEU A 260 17.05 7.02 -14.64
CA LEU A 260 16.78 6.69 -16.05
C LEU A 260 15.41 6.01 -16.24
N THR A 261 14.98 5.16 -15.31
CA THR A 261 13.67 4.49 -15.38
C THR A 261 12.48 5.43 -15.15
N CYS A 262 12.68 6.55 -14.46
CA CYS A 262 11.65 7.56 -14.17
C CYS A 262 11.45 8.61 -15.29
N GLY A 263 12.11 8.48 -16.44
CA GLY A 263 11.67 9.14 -17.69
C GLY A 263 12.45 10.35 -18.19
N ASN A 264 13.69 10.59 -17.77
CA ASN A 264 14.43 11.82 -18.17
C ASN A 264 15.54 11.66 -19.22
N LEU A 265 15.87 10.47 -19.70
CA LEU A 265 16.91 10.29 -20.74
C LEU A 265 16.55 9.14 -21.72
N ASP A 266 17.04 9.25 -22.95
CA ASP A 266 16.72 8.33 -24.05
C ASP A 266 17.32 6.92 -23.90
N SER A 267 16.89 5.97 -24.73
CA SER A 267 17.41 4.59 -24.72
C SER A 267 18.93 4.49 -24.94
N SER A 268 19.57 5.56 -25.45
CA SER A 268 21.02 5.63 -25.63
C SER A 268 21.76 5.90 -24.32
N ALA A 269 21.14 6.61 -23.38
CA ALA A 269 21.72 6.90 -22.07
C ALA A 269 21.80 5.63 -21.20
N ALA A 270 20.78 4.77 -21.26
CA ALA A 270 20.79 3.48 -20.57
C ALA A 270 21.95 2.58 -21.03
N THR A 271 22.17 2.46 -22.35
CA THR A 271 23.30 1.69 -22.89
C THR A 271 24.66 2.29 -22.49
N ARG A 272 24.77 3.62 -22.41
CA ARG A 272 25.99 4.29 -21.97
C ARG A 272 26.25 4.07 -20.48
N LEU A 273 25.23 4.09 -19.63
CA LEU A 273 25.38 3.80 -18.21
C LEU A 273 25.84 2.36 -17.99
N GLU A 274 25.25 1.41 -18.71
CA GLU A 274 25.64 0.01 -18.68
C GLU A 274 27.12 -0.18 -19.13
N ALA A 275 27.60 0.60 -20.09
CA ALA A 275 29.01 0.60 -20.49
C ALA A 275 29.94 1.11 -19.36
N LEU A 276 29.59 2.23 -18.72
CA LEU A 276 30.36 2.79 -17.58
C LEU A 276 30.39 1.84 -16.39
N GLU A 277 29.30 1.14 -16.16
CA GLU A 277 29.17 0.15 -15.10
C GLU A 277 30.10 -1.05 -15.33
N ASN A 278 30.16 -1.54 -16.57
CA ASN A 278 31.08 -2.61 -16.95
C ASN A 278 32.56 -2.18 -16.86
N GLU A 279 32.86 -0.92 -17.22
CA GLU A 279 34.18 -0.33 -17.04
C GLU A 279 34.56 -0.26 -15.55
N ALA A 280 33.69 0.30 -14.71
CA ALA A 280 33.89 0.38 -13.27
C ALA A 280 34.08 -1.01 -12.60
N ARG A 281 33.35 -2.04 -13.04
CA ARG A 281 33.58 -3.44 -12.61
C ARG A 281 34.96 -3.94 -13.04
N SER A 282 35.35 -3.71 -14.28
CA SER A 282 36.63 -4.18 -14.81
C SER A 282 37.83 -3.58 -14.09
N GLU A 283 37.65 -2.37 -13.54
CA GLU A 283 38.66 -1.65 -12.78
C GLU A 283 38.61 -1.92 -11.27
N GLY A 284 37.68 -2.75 -10.81
CA GLY A 284 37.52 -3.07 -9.39
C GLY A 284 36.96 -1.92 -8.54
N LEU A 285 36.28 -0.96 -9.17
CA LEU A 285 35.54 0.12 -8.48
C LEU A 285 34.20 -0.36 -7.93
N LEU A 286 33.69 -1.45 -8.48
CA LEU A 286 32.45 -2.12 -8.10
C LEU A 286 32.74 -3.60 -7.82
N GLU A 287 32.33 -4.12 -6.67
CA GLU A 287 32.34 -5.56 -6.46
C GLU A 287 31.17 -6.21 -7.21
N ALA A 288 31.36 -7.43 -7.72
CA ALA A 288 30.36 -8.13 -8.54
C ALA A 288 29.01 -8.36 -7.81
N SER A 289 28.97 -8.23 -6.48
CA SER A 289 27.80 -8.40 -5.63
C SER A 289 27.12 -7.10 -5.18
N GLU A 290 27.72 -5.92 -5.39
CA GLU A 290 27.22 -4.66 -4.81
C GLU A 290 26.18 -3.94 -5.69
N MET A 291 26.05 -4.35 -6.96
CA MET A 291 25.25 -3.68 -7.99
C MET A 291 24.15 -4.52 -8.62
N ASP A 292 23.89 -5.71 -8.08
CA ASP A 292 22.58 -6.28 -8.30
C ASP A 292 21.57 -5.25 -7.76
N ILE A 293 20.67 -4.73 -8.62
CA ILE A 293 19.25 -4.53 -8.21
C ILE A 293 19.00 -5.68 -7.24
N PRO A 294 18.46 -5.54 -6.02
CA PRO A 294 18.20 -6.71 -5.20
C PRO A 294 17.29 -7.68 -5.98
N GLN A 295 17.90 -8.52 -6.83
CA GLN A 295 17.57 -9.90 -6.97
C GLN A 295 17.72 -10.37 -5.54
N PRO A 296 16.66 -10.97 -4.97
CA PRO A 296 16.69 -11.42 -3.60
C PRO A 296 18.02 -12.13 -3.45
N VAL A 297 18.83 -11.63 -2.51
CA VAL A 297 20.15 -12.17 -2.17
C VAL A 297 20.01 -13.65 -2.43
N VAL A 298 20.78 -14.20 -3.38
CA VAL A 298 20.99 -15.64 -3.36
C VAL A 298 21.91 -15.85 -2.17
N THR A 299 21.35 -15.64 -0.97
CA THR A 299 21.56 -16.54 0.14
C THR A 299 21.42 -17.87 -0.53
N GLU A 300 22.45 -18.73 -0.44
CA GLU A 300 22.27 -20.15 -0.75
C GLU A 300 20.88 -20.49 -0.24
N ARG A 301 19.89 -20.66 -1.16
CA ARG A 301 18.48 -20.71 -0.76
C ARG A 301 18.47 -21.84 0.25
N LEU A 302 18.34 -21.51 1.53
CA LEU A 302 18.14 -22.51 2.54
C LEU A 302 16.78 -23.07 2.13
N GLU A 303 16.82 -24.22 1.45
CA GLU A 303 15.62 -24.86 0.96
C GLU A 303 14.77 -25.08 2.20
N HIS A 304 13.68 -24.32 2.29
CA HIS A 304 12.76 -24.46 3.38
C HIS A 304 12.24 -25.88 3.31
N THR A 305 12.26 -26.56 4.45
CA THR A 305 11.73 -27.90 4.53
C THR A 305 10.25 -27.88 4.14
N GLU A 306 9.76 -28.95 3.54
CA GLU A 306 8.34 -29.07 3.21
C GLU A 306 7.45 -28.86 4.45
N GLU A 307 7.93 -29.27 5.61
CA GLU A 307 7.26 -29.07 6.91
C GLU A 307 7.16 -27.59 7.30
N GLU A 308 8.21 -26.79 7.10
CA GLU A 308 8.19 -25.35 7.36
C GLU A 308 7.24 -24.61 6.41
N VAL A 309 7.30 -24.93 5.11
CA VAL A 309 6.39 -24.35 4.12
C VAL A 309 4.94 -24.70 4.45
N LYS A 310 4.69 -25.95 4.86
CA LYS A 310 3.37 -26.40 5.27
C LYS A 310 2.88 -25.67 6.51
N ALA A 311 3.70 -25.59 7.56
CA ALA A 311 3.35 -24.89 8.80
C ALA A 311 3.12 -23.39 8.59
N PHE A 312 3.85 -22.77 7.66
CA PHE A 312 3.63 -21.37 7.27
C PHE A 312 2.30 -21.19 6.53
N LYS A 313 1.98 -22.08 5.59
CA LYS A 313 0.69 -22.07 4.88
C LYS A 313 -0.48 -22.26 5.84
N GLU A 314 -0.39 -23.22 6.76
CA GLU A 314 -1.45 -23.48 7.76
C GLU A 314 -1.69 -22.25 8.64
N ARG A 315 -0.63 -21.62 9.16
CA ARG A 315 -0.76 -20.38 9.94
C ARG A 315 -1.29 -19.20 9.12
N SER A 316 -0.85 -19.07 7.87
CA SER A 316 -1.38 -18.05 6.95
C SER A 316 -2.88 -18.22 6.76
N GLU A 317 -3.36 -19.45 6.57
CA GLU A 317 -4.78 -19.74 6.42
C GLU A 317 -5.57 -19.44 7.71
N ASP A 318 -5.01 -19.72 8.89
CA ASP A 318 -5.65 -19.37 10.16
C ASP A 318 -5.88 -17.86 10.29
N ILE A 319 -4.85 -17.05 10.02
CA ILE A 319 -4.92 -15.59 10.03
C ILE A 319 -5.96 -15.09 9.03
N LEU A 320 -5.97 -15.63 7.81
CA LEU A 320 -6.90 -15.22 6.77
C LEU A 320 -8.36 -15.58 7.10
N ARG A 321 -8.62 -16.74 7.71
CA ARG A 321 -9.97 -17.12 8.15
C ARG A 321 -10.48 -16.18 9.23
N GLU A 322 -9.63 -15.78 10.18
CA GLU A 322 -9.99 -14.77 11.19
C GLU A 322 -10.23 -13.40 10.56
N TYR A 323 -9.36 -12.99 9.64
CA TYR A 323 -9.50 -11.73 8.92
C TYR A 323 -10.80 -11.66 8.10
N PHE A 324 -11.15 -12.70 7.34
CA PHE A 324 -12.39 -12.72 6.56
C PHE A 324 -13.63 -12.69 7.44
N ALA A 325 -13.56 -13.29 8.63
CA ALA A 325 -14.66 -13.24 9.60
C ALA A 325 -14.79 -11.87 10.28
N ALA A 326 -13.68 -11.29 10.75
CA ALA A 326 -13.67 -10.09 11.58
C ALA A 326 -13.58 -8.78 10.77
N GLY A 327 -12.92 -8.81 9.60
CA GLY A 327 -12.62 -7.64 8.76
C GLY A 327 -11.58 -6.69 9.35
N SER A 328 -10.87 -7.07 10.41
CA SER A 328 -9.89 -6.22 11.10
C SER A 328 -8.53 -6.29 10.43
N ILE A 329 -8.19 -5.28 9.64
CA ILE A 329 -6.88 -5.18 8.97
C ILE A 329 -5.75 -5.05 10.00
N THR A 330 -5.98 -4.33 11.09
CA THR A 330 -5.00 -4.13 12.16
C THR A 330 -4.60 -5.45 12.83
N ASP A 331 -5.59 -6.30 13.16
CA ASP A 331 -5.32 -7.59 13.81
C ASP A 331 -4.60 -8.54 12.83
N ALA A 332 -5.06 -8.59 11.56
CA ALA A 332 -4.40 -9.38 10.53
C ALA A 332 -2.95 -8.95 10.32
N THR A 333 -2.68 -7.64 10.29
CA THR A 333 -1.33 -7.08 10.16
C THR A 333 -0.46 -7.53 11.34
N ALA A 334 -0.94 -7.39 12.58
CA ALA A 334 -0.20 -7.80 13.77
C ALA A 334 0.08 -9.32 13.79
N SER A 335 -0.88 -10.17 13.39
CA SER A 335 -0.69 -11.62 13.31
C SER A 335 0.32 -12.02 12.23
N ILE A 336 0.40 -11.29 11.12
CA ILE A 336 1.40 -11.54 10.07
C ILE A 336 2.79 -11.12 10.54
N GLU A 337 2.90 -9.99 11.26
CA GLU A 337 4.16 -9.57 11.89
C GLU A 337 4.64 -10.63 12.88
N GLU A 338 3.75 -11.13 13.75
CA GLU A 338 4.06 -12.24 14.66
C GLU A 338 4.48 -13.50 13.89
N LEU A 339 3.79 -13.85 12.80
CA LEU A 339 4.15 -15.01 11.97
C LEU A 339 5.58 -14.91 11.43
N LEU A 340 6.02 -13.71 11.08
CA LEU A 340 7.39 -13.45 10.62
C LEU A 340 8.39 -13.49 11.79
N GLU A 341 8.03 -12.94 12.95
CA GLU A 341 8.89 -12.80 14.12
C GLU A 341 9.13 -14.09 14.93
N VAL A 342 8.25 -15.10 14.87
CA VAL A 342 8.35 -16.33 15.69
C VAL A 342 9.51 -17.25 15.23
N SER A 343 10.77 -16.87 15.41
CA SER A 343 11.92 -17.78 15.58
C SER A 343 13.12 -17.04 16.19
N SER A 344 13.14 -17.01 17.52
CA SER A 344 14.30 -16.61 18.31
C SER A 344 15.42 -17.68 18.37
N GLU A 345 15.49 -18.61 17.42
CA GLU A 345 16.57 -19.61 17.39
C GLU A 345 17.13 -19.82 15.96
N ARG A 346 18.18 -19.05 15.64
CA ARG A 346 19.24 -19.34 14.64
C ARG A 346 18.90 -19.35 13.13
N ARG A 347 18.13 -18.40 12.59
CA ARG A 347 18.19 -18.10 11.13
C ARG A 347 18.03 -16.60 10.84
N GLU A 348 18.63 -16.16 9.73
CA GLU A 348 18.61 -14.77 9.27
C GLU A 348 17.23 -14.40 8.70
N GLU A 349 16.78 -13.16 8.97
CA GLU A 349 15.47 -12.57 8.60
C GLU A 349 15.08 -12.73 7.12
N GLY A 350 16.06 -12.75 6.21
CA GLY A 350 15.84 -12.87 4.76
C GLY A 350 15.24 -14.21 4.33
N ASP A 351 15.41 -15.28 5.12
CA ASP A 351 15.00 -16.63 4.77
C ASP A 351 13.47 -16.75 4.77
N ARG A 352 12.80 -16.26 5.83
CA ARG A 352 11.34 -16.37 5.97
C ARG A 352 10.55 -15.44 5.07
N ARG A 353 11.14 -14.32 4.65
CA ARG A 353 10.50 -13.42 3.68
C ARG A 353 10.21 -14.14 2.36
N ALA A 354 11.04 -15.13 1.99
CA ALA A 354 10.82 -15.97 0.83
C ALA A 354 9.51 -16.81 0.89
N LEU A 355 8.91 -16.97 2.08
CA LEU A 355 7.62 -17.63 2.26
C LEU A 355 6.41 -16.69 2.03
N LEU A 356 6.60 -15.36 2.02
CA LEU A 356 5.50 -14.40 1.84
C LEU A 356 4.74 -14.59 0.53
N LYS A 357 5.39 -15.09 -0.53
CA LYS A 357 4.70 -15.51 -1.76
C LYS A 357 3.59 -16.54 -1.51
N TYR A 358 3.76 -17.44 -0.54
CA TYR A 358 2.72 -18.40 -0.16
C TYR A 358 1.59 -17.75 0.61
N PHE A 359 1.90 -16.74 1.44
CA PHE A 359 0.86 -15.93 2.09
C PHE A 359 0.02 -15.20 1.04
N VAL A 360 0.66 -14.48 0.10
CA VAL A 360 -0.03 -13.77 -0.99
C VAL A 360 -0.89 -14.74 -1.82
N LYS A 361 -0.33 -15.89 -2.20
CA LYS A 361 -1.09 -16.95 -2.89
C LYS A 361 -2.32 -17.37 -2.09
N ARG A 362 -2.17 -17.68 -0.80
CA ARG A 362 -3.29 -18.08 0.06
C ARG A 362 -4.35 -16.99 0.17
N CYS A 363 -3.93 -15.74 0.38
CA CYS A 363 -4.78 -14.56 0.44
C CYS A 363 -5.72 -14.51 -0.78
N ILE A 364 -5.16 -14.62 -1.98
CA ILE A 364 -5.91 -14.59 -3.25
C ILE A 364 -6.79 -15.84 -3.38
N THR A 365 -6.21 -17.04 -3.28
CA THR A 365 -6.97 -18.28 -3.57
C THR A 365 -8.11 -18.53 -2.59
N MET A 366 -7.95 -18.19 -1.31
CA MET A 366 -9.02 -18.37 -0.32
C MET A 366 -10.15 -17.37 -0.54
N SER A 367 -9.89 -16.20 -1.14
CA SER A 367 -10.94 -15.24 -1.45
C SER A 367 -11.89 -15.73 -2.57
N PHE A 368 -11.45 -16.68 -3.41
CA PHE A 368 -12.25 -17.19 -4.52
C PHE A 368 -13.37 -18.14 -4.08
N ASP A 369 -13.24 -18.78 -2.92
CA ASP A 369 -14.27 -19.65 -2.33
C ASP A 369 -15.42 -18.86 -1.68
N HIS A 370 -15.38 -17.53 -1.79
CA HIS A 370 -16.22 -16.61 -1.03
C HIS A 370 -16.89 -15.55 -1.92
N THR A 371 -17.52 -14.56 -1.30
CA THR A 371 -18.27 -13.51 -2.01
C THR A 371 -17.33 -12.40 -2.49
N ASN A 372 -17.87 -11.44 -3.26
CA ASN A 372 -17.12 -10.24 -3.66
C ASN A 372 -16.59 -9.45 -2.45
N ARG A 373 -17.20 -9.59 -1.26
CA ARG A 373 -16.67 -9.00 -0.02
C ARG A 373 -15.26 -9.50 0.29
N GLU A 374 -15.06 -10.80 0.31
CA GLU A 374 -13.77 -11.40 0.65
C GLU A 374 -12.69 -11.02 -0.35
N LYS A 375 -13.05 -10.87 -1.64
CA LYS A 375 -12.14 -10.38 -2.67
C LYS A 375 -11.73 -8.92 -2.45
N GLU A 376 -12.69 -8.05 -2.13
CA GLU A 376 -12.44 -6.64 -1.84
C GLU A 376 -11.55 -6.44 -0.60
N ILE A 377 -11.86 -7.13 0.51
CA ILE A 377 -11.04 -7.02 1.72
C ILE A 377 -9.65 -7.67 1.50
N THR A 378 -9.53 -8.70 0.66
CA THR A 378 -8.22 -9.25 0.25
C THR A 378 -7.38 -8.21 -0.49
N ALA A 379 -7.96 -7.49 -1.45
CA ALA A 379 -7.25 -6.42 -2.15
C ALA A 379 -6.84 -5.29 -1.20
N GLN A 380 -7.72 -4.88 -0.28
CA GLN A 380 -7.40 -3.89 0.75
C GLN A 380 -6.28 -4.37 1.68
N LEU A 381 -6.29 -5.65 2.06
CA LEU A 381 -5.24 -6.24 2.87
C LEU A 381 -3.91 -6.23 2.12
N LEU A 382 -3.85 -6.70 0.87
CA LEU A 382 -2.62 -6.66 0.06
C LEU A 382 -2.09 -5.23 -0.12
N SER A 383 -2.97 -4.27 -0.37
CA SER A 383 -2.62 -2.85 -0.49
C SER A 383 -2.14 -2.26 0.84
N THR A 384 -2.70 -2.67 1.98
CA THR A 384 -2.29 -2.17 3.31
C THR A 384 -0.98 -2.80 3.79
N LEU A 385 -0.77 -4.08 3.50
CA LEU A 385 0.47 -4.77 3.84
C LEU A 385 1.63 -4.25 2.99
N TYR A 386 1.37 -3.65 1.83
CA TYR A 386 2.37 -2.97 1.02
C TYR A 386 2.49 -1.47 1.39
N PRO A 387 3.71 -0.90 1.50
CA PRO A 387 5.02 -1.54 1.44
C PRO A 387 5.55 -1.98 2.83
N ALA A 388 4.71 -1.90 3.88
CA ALA A 388 5.13 -2.05 5.27
C ALA A 388 5.67 -3.46 5.61
N ILE A 389 5.01 -4.50 5.09
CA ILE A 389 5.33 -5.92 5.29
C ILE A 389 5.68 -6.56 3.94
N LEU A 390 4.81 -6.43 2.95
CA LEU A 390 5.02 -6.94 1.60
C LEU A 390 5.83 -5.94 0.75
N GLN A 391 6.76 -6.44 -0.05
CA GLN A 391 7.35 -5.68 -1.18
C GLN A 391 6.64 -6.03 -2.49
N SER A 392 6.85 -5.23 -3.53
CA SER A 392 6.30 -5.52 -4.86
C SER A 392 6.78 -6.89 -5.37
N SER A 393 8.03 -7.28 -5.08
CA SER A 393 8.59 -8.60 -5.41
C SER A 393 7.86 -9.76 -4.73
N ASP A 394 7.41 -9.58 -3.48
CA ASP A 394 6.67 -10.60 -2.73
C ASP A 394 5.29 -10.83 -3.35
N VAL A 395 4.64 -9.72 -3.74
CA VAL A 395 3.34 -9.72 -4.42
C VAL A 395 3.48 -10.30 -5.83
N GLU A 396 4.49 -9.90 -6.60
CA GLU A 396 4.78 -10.43 -7.93
C GLU A 396 4.96 -11.95 -7.90
N GLU A 397 5.79 -12.47 -7.00
CA GLU A 397 6.01 -13.92 -6.89
C GLU A 397 4.80 -14.66 -6.33
N GLY A 398 4.03 -14.04 -5.43
CA GLY A 398 2.74 -14.58 -5.00
C GLY A 398 1.76 -14.75 -6.17
N PHE A 399 1.61 -13.74 -7.02
CA PHE A 399 0.76 -13.82 -8.21
C PHE A 399 1.28 -14.81 -9.25
N MET A 400 2.60 -14.89 -9.45
CA MET A 400 3.18 -15.92 -10.31
C MET A 400 2.88 -17.32 -9.78
N GLU A 401 2.96 -17.55 -8.47
CA GLU A 401 2.58 -18.81 -7.84
C GLU A 401 1.08 -19.15 -7.98
N VAL A 402 0.20 -18.14 -7.99
CA VAL A 402 -1.24 -18.31 -8.32
C VAL A 402 -1.40 -18.71 -9.79
N CYS A 403 -0.75 -17.98 -10.70
CA CYS A 403 -0.81 -18.21 -12.15
C CYS A 403 -0.29 -19.61 -12.53
N ARG A 404 0.80 -20.08 -11.89
CA ARG A 404 1.34 -21.44 -12.09
C ARG A 404 0.36 -22.54 -11.65
N SER A 405 -0.49 -22.27 -10.65
CA SER A 405 -1.52 -23.21 -10.19
C SER A 405 -2.89 -23.02 -10.83
N LEU A 406 -3.01 -22.17 -11.86
CA LEU A 406 -4.31 -21.82 -12.44
C LEU A 406 -5.04 -23.03 -13.02
N GLN A 407 -4.30 -24.00 -13.59
CA GLN A 407 -4.87 -25.23 -14.12
C GLN A 407 -5.60 -26.04 -13.04
N ASP A 408 -5.02 -26.13 -11.84
CA ASP A 408 -5.64 -26.83 -10.71
C ASP A 408 -6.79 -26.01 -10.12
N LEU A 409 -6.61 -24.69 -9.96
CA LEU A 409 -7.65 -23.78 -9.46
C LEU A 409 -8.92 -23.82 -10.32
N THR A 410 -8.78 -23.95 -11.64
CA THR A 410 -9.93 -23.99 -12.57
C THR A 410 -10.76 -25.26 -12.41
N LEU A 411 -10.23 -26.31 -11.79
CA LEU A 411 -10.99 -27.54 -11.50
C LEU A 411 -12.08 -27.28 -10.46
N ASP A 412 -11.77 -26.46 -9.46
CA ASP A 412 -12.67 -26.12 -8.37
C ASP A 412 -13.48 -24.84 -8.67
N ILE A 413 -12.88 -23.91 -9.42
CA ILE A 413 -13.41 -22.57 -9.67
C ILE A 413 -13.36 -22.27 -11.17
N PRO A 414 -14.45 -22.51 -11.93
CA PRO A 414 -14.45 -22.39 -13.39
C PRO A 414 -13.96 -21.05 -13.94
N ASP A 415 -14.21 -19.95 -13.21
CA ASP A 415 -13.85 -18.59 -13.61
C ASP A 415 -12.55 -18.08 -12.97
N ALA A 416 -11.73 -18.95 -12.37
CA ALA A 416 -10.49 -18.57 -11.66
C ALA A 416 -9.56 -17.67 -12.50
N GLY A 417 -9.46 -17.92 -13.82
CA GLY A 417 -8.65 -17.07 -14.70
C GLY A 417 -9.10 -15.61 -14.74
N GLN A 418 -10.42 -15.37 -14.78
CA GLN A 418 -10.98 -14.03 -14.78
C GLN A 418 -10.76 -13.35 -13.42
N GLU A 419 -10.98 -14.07 -12.33
CA GLU A 419 -10.78 -13.56 -10.96
C GLU A 419 -9.33 -13.14 -10.71
N VAL A 420 -8.36 -13.95 -11.15
CA VAL A 420 -6.93 -13.62 -11.04
C VAL A 420 -6.59 -12.38 -11.89
N ALA A 421 -7.17 -12.25 -13.09
CA ALA A 421 -6.95 -11.09 -13.95
C ALA A 421 -7.47 -9.79 -13.32
N GLU A 422 -8.63 -9.85 -12.64
CA GLU A 422 -9.20 -8.72 -11.91
C GLU A 422 -8.34 -8.33 -10.70
N PHE A 423 -7.83 -9.30 -9.94
CA PHE A 423 -6.87 -9.05 -8.86
C PHE A 423 -5.57 -8.43 -9.36
N LEU A 424 -4.99 -8.93 -10.46
CA LEU A 424 -3.79 -8.35 -11.07
C LEU A 424 -4.03 -6.90 -11.51
N ALA A 425 -5.17 -6.62 -12.14
CA ALA A 425 -5.54 -5.27 -12.50
C ALA A 425 -5.73 -4.39 -11.25
N ARG A 426 -6.31 -4.94 -10.18
CA ARG A 426 -6.52 -4.23 -8.92
C ARG A 426 -5.22 -3.84 -8.22
N VAL A 427 -4.28 -4.77 -8.08
CA VAL A 427 -2.99 -4.45 -7.44
C VAL A 427 -2.14 -3.48 -8.26
N VAL A 428 -2.38 -3.38 -9.58
CA VAL A 428 -1.77 -2.32 -10.40
C VAL A 428 -2.46 -0.98 -10.19
N VAL A 429 -3.78 -0.94 -10.04
CA VAL A 429 -4.53 0.29 -9.73
C VAL A 429 -4.24 0.81 -8.32
N ASP A 430 -3.98 -0.09 -7.38
CA ASP A 430 -3.60 0.22 -6.00
C ASP A 430 -2.10 0.53 -5.84
N ASP A 431 -1.35 0.65 -6.95
CA ASP A 431 0.09 0.93 -7.01
C ASP A 431 0.97 -0.05 -6.20
N VAL A 432 0.49 -1.28 -6.01
CA VAL A 432 1.25 -2.38 -5.39
C VAL A 432 2.18 -3.05 -6.40
N LEU A 433 1.74 -3.16 -7.66
CA LEU A 433 2.54 -3.60 -8.80
C LEU A 433 2.53 -2.55 -9.91
N SER A 434 3.66 -2.32 -10.54
CA SER A 434 3.76 -1.47 -11.71
C SER A 434 3.31 -2.18 -13.00
N PRO A 435 2.88 -1.42 -14.04
CA PRO A 435 2.67 -1.98 -15.37
C PRO A 435 3.91 -2.62 -16.00
N ALA A 436 5.11 -2.28 -15.54
CA ALA A 436 6.36 -2.90 -15.98
C ALA A 436 6.54 -4.29 -15.36
N GLU A 437 6.31 -4.43 -14.06
CA GLU A 437 6.33 -5.72 -13.36
C GLU A 437 5.30 -6.68 -13.95
N LEU A 438 4.07 -6.22 -14.22
CA LEU A 438 3.04 -7.04 -14.88
C LEU A 438 3.50 -7.55 -16.27
N ARG A 439 4.20 -6.71 -17.06
CA ARG A 439 4.77 -7.13 -18.36
C ARG A 439 5.94 -8.11 -18.19
N ASN A 440 6.74 -7.96 -17.14
CA ASN A 440 7.84 -8.89 -16.85
C ASN A 440 7.32 -10.26 -16.42
N MET A 441 6.26 -10.31 -15.62
CA MET A 441 5.56 -11.56 -15.30
C MET A 441 5.12 -12.31 -16.57
N ALA A 442 4.55 -11.60 -17.55
CA ALA A 442 4.13 -12.19 -18.82
C ALA A 442 5.27 -12.91 -19.57
N ARG A 443 6.50 -12.39 -19.46
CA ARG A 443 7.70 -12.98 -20.08
C ARG A 443 8.24 -14.19 -19.32
N ARG A 444 8.03 -14.22 -18.00
CA ARG A 444 8.52 -15.28 -17.09
C ARG A 444 7.59 -16.49 -17.05
N LEU A 445 6.28 -16.27 -17.16
CA LEU A 445 5.25 -17.32 -17.19
C LEU A 445 5.22 -17.99 -18.57
N LYS A 446 5.30 -19.32 -18.58
CA LYS A 446 5.37 -20.14 -19.81
C LYS A 446 4.02 -20.77 -20.16
N GLU A 447 3.15 -20.89 -19.17
CA GLU A 447 1.85 -21.52 -19.24
C GLU A 447 0.88 -20.64 -20.03
N LYS A 448 0.21 -21.21 -21.05
CA LYS A 448 -0.69 -20.46 -21.94
C LYS A 448 -1.82 -19.76 -21.16
N GLN A 449 -2.42 -20.46 -20.20
CA GLN A 449 -3.50 -19.92 -19.37
C GLN A 449 -3.02 -18.75 -18.50
N ALA A 450 -1.82 -18.84 -17.93
CA ALA A 450 -1.21 -17.76 -17.18
C ALA A 450 -0.95 -16.52 -18.05
N GLN A 451 -0.47 -16.71 -19.29
CA GLN A 451 -0.28 -15.61 -20.24
C GLN A 451 -1.62 -14.96 -20.65
N GLU A 452 -2.67 -15.74 -20.84
CA GLU A 452 -4.03 -15.24 -21.12
C GLU A 452 -4.59 -14.40 -19.97
N VAL A 453 -4.35 -14.80 -18.73
CA VAL A 453 -4.72 -14.02 -17.54
C VAL A 453 -4.01 -12.67 -17.50
N ILE A 454 -2.69 -12.64 -17.73
CA ILE A 454 -1.92 -11.39 -17.75
C ILE A 454 -2.39 -10.47 -18.90
N MET A 455 -2.68 -11.04 -20.07
CA MET A 455 -3.24 -10.28 -21.20
C MET A 455 -4.62 -9.71 -20.85
N THR A 456 -5.46 -10.48 -20.17
CA THR A 456 -6.79 -10.03 -19.72
C THR A 456 -6.67 -8.87 -18.73
N ALA A 457 -5.76 -8.95 -17.76
CA ALA A 457 -5.48 -7.84 -16.83
C ALA A 457 -5.02 -6.58 -17.56
N GLN A 458 -4.15 -6.71 -18.58
CA GLN A 458 -3.71 -5.58 -19.41
C GLN A 458 -4.87 -4.94 -20.20
N VAL A 459 -5.80 -5.75 -20.71
CA VAL A 459 -7.01 -5.25 -21.39
C VAL A 459 -7.91 -4.50 -20.42
N LEU A 460 -8.09 -4.99 -19.20
CA LEU A 460 -8.87 -4.31 -18.15
C LEU A 460 -8.25 -2.95 -17.82
N LEU A 461 -6.93 -2.89 -17.64
CA LEU A 461 -6.18 -1.66 -17.36
C LEU A 461 -6.22 -0.66 -18.54
N GLY A 462 -6.30 -1.14 -19.77
CA GLY A 462 -6.40 -0.31 -20.98
C GLY A 462 -7.81 0.25 -21.26
N ALA A 463 -8.83 -0.16 -20.50
CA ALA A 463 -10.20 0.28 -20.73
C ALA A 463 -10.44 1.75 -20.31
N ARG A 464 -11.45 2.39 -20.92
CA ARG A 464 -11.88 3.72 -20.49
C ARG A 464 -12.39 3.66 -19.05
N HIS A 465 -11.96 4.60 -18.22
CA HIS A 465 -12.25 4.63 -16.77
C HIS A 465 -11.81 3.35 -16.03
N ALA A 466 -10.73 2.69 -16.50
CA ALA A 466 -10.22 1.44 -15.93
C ALA A 466 -10.07 1.50 -14.41
N ALA A 467 -9.36 2.49 -13.87
CA ALA A 467 -9.12 2.62 -12.43
C ALA A 467 -10.43 2.65 -11.61
N GLU A 468 -11.39 3.52 -11.97
CA GLU A 468 -12.68 3.61 -11.25
C GLU A 468 -13.47 2.30 -11.35
N ARG A 469 -13.46 1.64 -12.51
CA ARG A 469 -14.16 0.38 -12.71
C ARG A 469 -13.52 -0.74 -11.90
N ILE A 470 -12.20 -0.82 -11.90
CA ILE A 470 -11.42 -1.81 -11.14
C ILE A 470 -11.60 -1.62 -9.64
N LEU A 471 -11.64 -0.37 -9.15
CA LEU A 471 -11.91 -0.07 -7.75
C LEU A 471 -13.33 -0.49 -7.31
N ARG A 472 -14.26 -0.65 -8.25
CA ARG A 472 -15.65 -1.03 -8.00
C ARG A 472 -15.98 -2.46 -8.40
N THR A 473 -15.04 -3.23 -8.94
CA THR A 473 -15.27 -4.60 -9.45
C THR A 473 -15.99 -5.48 -8.45
N TRP A 474 -15.65 -5.34 -7.16
CA TRP A 474 -16.24 -6.12 -6.09
C TRP A 474 -17.13 -5.30 -5.12
N GLY A 475 -17.46 -4.06 -5.50
CA GLY A 475 -18.39 -3.16 -4.79
C GLY A 475 -17.73 -2.05 -3.94
N GLY A 476 -16.40 -2.03 -3.83
CA GLY A 476 -15.62 -0.97 -3.17
C GLY A 476 -15.65 -0.97 -1.63
N SER A 477 -15.12 0.10 -1.00
CA SER A 477 -14.87 0.16 0.46
C SER A 477 -16.11 0.07 1.37
N GLN A 478 -17.32 0.13 0.81
CA GLN A 478 -18.57 0.02 1.55
C GLN A 478 -19.15 -1.41 1.54
N VAL A 479 -18.52 -2.37 0.86
CA VAL A 479 -19.01 -3.73 0.74
C VAL A 479 -19.18 -4.37 2.12
N GLY A 480 -20.36 -4.97 2.36
CA GLY A 480 -20.74 -5.51 3.66
C GLY A 480 -21.39 -4.53 4.63
N THR A 481 -21.40 -3.22 4.34
CA THR A 481 -22.14 -2.23 5.16
C THR A 481 -23.64 -2.24 4.87
N VAL A 482 -24.45 -1.82 5.85
CA VAL A 482 -25.90 -1.62 5.67
C VAL A 482 -26.18 -0.55 4.60
N ALA A 483 -25.35 0.48 4.49
CA ALA A 483 -25.51 1.54 3.50
C ALA A 483 -25.32 1.03 2.07
N HIS A 484 -24.26 0.24 1.83
CA HIS A 484 -24.04 -0.42 0.55
C HIS A 484 -25.17 -1.39 0.21
N ALA A 485 -25.59 -2.22 1.17
CA ALA A 485 -26.69 -3.16 0.97
C ALA A 485 -27.99 -2.43 0.57
N LYS A 486 -28.33 -1.31 1.23
CA LYS A 486 -29.48 -0.49 0.87
C LYS A 486 -29.37 0.11 -0.54
N SER A 487 -28.19 0.64 -0.90
CA SER A 487 -27.95 1.19 -2.23
C SER A 487 -28.05 0.13 -3.34
N GLY A 488 -27.48 -1.05 -3.09
CA GLY A 488 -27.55 -2.19 -4.01
C GLY A 488 -28.98 -2.71 -4.18
N ILE A 489 -29.74 -2.82 -3.09
CA ILE A 489 -31.18 -3.16 -3.13
C ILE A 489 -31.95 -2.12 -3.95
N ALA A 490 -31.71 -0.83 -3.73
CA ALA A 490 -32.39 0.24 -4.47
C ALA A 490 -32.08 0.17 -5.98
N THR A 491 -30.83 -0.11 -6.33
CA THR A 491 -30.38 -0.27 -7.73
C THR A 491 -31.04 -1.48 -8.39
N LEU A 492 -30.97 -2.64 -7.73
CA LEU A 492 -31.63 -3.89 -8.16
C LEU A 492 -33.12 -3.64 -8.45
N LEU A 493 -33.84 -3.06 -7.48
CA LEU A 493 -35.28 -2.83 -7.62
C LEU A 493 -35.58 -1.84 -8.75
N LYS A 494 -34.82 -0.76 -8.86
CA LYS A 494 -35.01 0.23 -9.94
C LYS A 494 -34.78 -0.37 -11.32
N GLU A 495 -33.71 -1.15 -11.48
CA GLU A 495 -33.39 -1.84 -12.73
C GLU A 495 -34.47 -2.85 -13.09
N TYR A 496 -34.86 -3.72 -12.16
CA TYR A 496 -35.91 -4.71 -12.38
C TYR A 496 -37.27 -4.07 -12.70
N LEU A 497 -37.67 -3.02 -12.00
CA LEU A 497 -38.93 -2.33 -12.28
C LEU A 497 -38.92 -1.67 -13.67
N THR A 498 -37.76 -1.31 -14.18
CA THR A 498 -37.60 -0.79 -15.54
C THR A 498 -37.59 -1.91 -16.58
N SER A 499 -36.76 -2.93 -16.40
CA SER A 499 -36.49 -3.97 -17.41
C SER A 499 -37.45 -5.16 -17.36
N GLY A 500 -37.90 -5.56 -16.16
CA GLY A 500 -38.61 -6.81 -15.90
C GLY A 500 -37.70 -8.06 -15.90
N ASP A 501 -36.38 -7.89 -15.92
CA ASP A 501 -35.43 -9.00 -16.02
C ASP A 501 -35.24 -9.71 -14.66
N MET A 502 -35.94 -10.85 -14.50
CA MET A 502 -35.86 -11.67 -13.28
C MET A 502 -34.49 -12.31 -13.08
N SER A 503 -33.81 -12.68 -14.16
CA SER A 503 -32.51 -13.33 -14.08
C SER A 503 -31.46 -12.36 -13.55
N GLU A 504 -31.48 -11.12 -14.02
CA GLU A 504 -30.60 -10.07 -13.52
C GLU A 504 -30.93 -9.70 -12.06
N ALA A 505 -32.22 -9.62 -11.70
CA ALA A 505 -32.62 -9.38 -10.31
C ALA A 505 -32.11 -10.47 -9.35
N ARG A 506 -32.19 -11.75 -9.74
CA ARG A 506 -31.60 -12.86 -8.99
C ARG A 506 -30.09 -12.73 -8.87
N ARG A 507 -29.41 -12.43 -9.98
CA ARG A 507 -27.95 -12.23 -9.99
C ARG A 507 -27.55 -11.15 -9.00
N CYS A 508 -28.20 -9.99 -9.05
CA CYS A 508 -27.95 -8.88 -8.13
C CYS A 508 -28.23 -9.26 -6.66
N LEU A 509 -29.32 -10.00 -6.38
CA LEU A 509 -29.62 -10.47 -5.02
C LEU A 509 -28.52 -11.40 -4.49
N HIS A 510 -28.05 -12.34 -5.30
CA HIS A 510 -26.98 -13.26 -4.93
C HIS A 510 -25.64 -12.54 -4.75
N THR A 511 -25.33 -11.57 -5.62
CA THR A 511 -24.11 -10.74 -5.49
C THR A 511 -24.10 -9.95 -4.18
N LEU A 512 -25.27 -9.48 -3.71
CA LEU A 512 -25.34 -8.80 -2.42
C LEU A 512 -25.03 -9.73 -1.24
N SER A 513 -25.39 -11.01 -1.33
CA SER A 513 -25.09 -12.07 -0.36
C SER A 513 -25.42 -11.72 1.11
N MET A 514 -26.58 -11.08 1.35
CA MET A 514 -27.03 -10.66 2.69
C MET A 514 -28.36 -11.30 3.10
N PRO A 515 -28.44 -12.63 3.28
CA PRO A 515 -29.70 -13.35 3.51
C PRO A 515 -30.47 -12.89 4.75
N LEU A 516 -29.78 -12.40 5.78
CA LEU A 516 -30.40 -11.89 7.00
C LEU A 516 -30.96 -10.46 6.85
N PHE A 517 -30.66 -9.78 5.75
CA PHE A 517 -31.09 -8.42 5.44
C PHE A 517 -32.10 -8.35 4.28
N HIS A 518 -32.52 -9.49 3.72
CA HIS A 518 -33.52 -9.56 2.63
C HIS A 518 -34.87 -8.91 3.00
N HIS A 519 -35.21 -8.80 4.29
CA HIS A 519 -36.37 -8.05 4.76
C HIS A 519 -36.35 -6.57 4.33
N GLU A 520 -35.16 -5.98 4.11
CA GLU A 520 -35.04 -4.61 3.59
C GLU A 520 -35.42 -4.55 2.10
N LEU A 521 -35.03 -5.57 1.31
CA LEU A 521 -35.45 -5.69 -0.10
C LEU A 521 -36.97 -5.79 -0.22
N VAL A 522 -37.58 -6.64 0.61
CA VAL A 522 -39.05 -6.77 0.67
C VAL A 522 -39.68 -5.43 1.01
N LYS A 523 -39.27 -4.81 2.12
CA LYS A 523 -39.79 -3.51 2.56
C LYS A 523 -39.64 -2.42 1.48
N CYS A 524 -38.45 -2.25 0.90
CA CYS A 524 -38.19 -1.26 -0.14
C CYS A 524 -39.03 -1.52 -1.40
N SER A 525 -39.17 -2.78 -1.83
CA SER A 525 -39.99 -3.12 -3.00
C SER A 525 -41.47 -2.77 -2.78
N LEU A 526 -41.99 -2.99 -1.57
CA LEU A 526 -43.36 -2.63 -1.20
C LEU A 526 -43.55 -1.12 -1.14
N THR A 527 -42.58 -0.38 -0.59
CA THR A 527 -42.58 1.10 -0.62
C THR A 527 -42.66 1.60 -2.07
N MET A 528 -41.80 1.09 -2.95
CA MET A 528 -41.79 1.48 -4.36
C MET A 528 -43.10 1.11 -5.07
N ALA A 529 -43.71 -0.04 -4.76
CA ALA A 529 -45.01 -0.43 -5.32
C ALA A 529 -46.14 0.53 -4.92
N VAL A 530 -46.14 0.99 -3.67
CA VAL A 530 -47.13 1.95 -3.16
C VAL A 530 -46.94 3.32 -3.82
N GLU A 531 -45.70 3.78 -3.97
CA GLU A 531 -45.36 5.08 -4.56
C GLU A 531 -45.58 5.15 -6.08
N THR A 532 -45.26 4.07 -6.81
CA THR A 532 -45.17 4.10 -8.29
C THR A 532 -46.20 3.25 -9.02
N GLU A 533 -47.19 2.68 -8.30
CA GLU A 533 -48.22 1.77 -8.82
C GLU A 533 -47.68 0.51 -9.53
N SER A 534 -46.41 0.15 -9.31
CA SER A 534 -45.75 -1.01 -9.92
C SER A 534 -46.07 -2.34 -9.21
N VAL A 535 -47.33 -2.51 -8.80
CA VAL A 535 -47.81 -3.59 -7.93
C VAL A 535 -47.53 -4.97 -8.54
N ASP A 536 -47.90 -5.18 -9.80
CA ASP A 536 -47.78 -6.49 -10.48
C ASP A 536 -46.32 -6.95 -10.59
N LYS A 537 -45.40 -6.04 -10.94
CA LYS A 537 -43.97 -6.38 -11.07
C LYS A 537 -43.37 -6.73 -9.71
N VAL A 538 -43.71 -5.98 -8.67
CA VAL A 538 -43.21 -6.24 -7.31
C VAL A 538 -43.75 -7.55 -6.76
N LEU A 539 -45.04 -7.85 -6.93
CA LEU A 539 -45.61 -9.13 -6.53
C LEU A 539 -44.96 -10.29 -7.27
N ALA A 540 -44.74 -10.17 -8.59
CA ALA A 540 -44.04 -11.18 -9.38
C ALA A 540 -42.61 -11.42 -8.88
N LEU A 541 -41.89 -10.35 -8.51
CA LEU A 541 -40.54 -10.45 -7.94
C LEU A 541 -40.52 -11.17 -6.60
N LEU A 542 -41.35 -10.72 -5.66
CA LEU A 542 -41.40 -11.28 -4.31
C LEU A 542 -41.87 -12.73 -4.31
N ARG A 543 -42.85 -13.05 -5.16
CA ARG A 543 -43.30 -14.42 -5.38
C ARG A 543 -42.17 -15.30 -5.92
N ALA A 544 -41.48 -14.86 -6.96
CA ALA A 544 -40.37 -15.61 -7.52
C ALA A 544 -39.29 -15.87 -6.46
N PHE A 545 -38.91 -14.86 -5.68
CA PHE A 545 -37.92 -15.01 -4.62
C PHE A 545 -38.37 -15.89 -3.45
N ALA A 546 -39.67 -15.95 -3.16
CA ALA A 546 -40.21 -16.87 -2.17
C ALA A 546 -40.27 -18.31 -2.69
N GLU A 547 -40.72 -18.52 -3.93
CA GLU A 547 -40.86 -19.85 -4.54
C GLU A 547 -39.52 -20.56 -4.73
N SER A 548 -38.45 -19.84 -5.10
CA SER A 548 -37.09 -20.40 -5.16
C SER A 548 -36.33 -20.35 -3.83
N GLY A 549 -36.94 -19.80 -2.77
CA GLY A 549 -36.36 -19.75 -1.43
C GLY A 549 -35.18 -18.78 -1.27
N GLU A 550 -34.92 -17.89 -2.23
CA GLU A 550 -33.87 -16.87 -2.08
C GLU A 550 -34.24 -15.85 -0.98
N VAL A 551 -35.53 -15.62 -0.76
CA VAL A 551 -36.05 -14.90 0.42
C VAL A 551 -36.81 -15.87 1.30
N SER A 552 -36.31 -16.09 2.53
CA SER A 552 -36.97 -16.96 3.49
C SER A 552 -38.30 -16.39 3.98
N ALA A 553 -39.24 -17.26 4.38
CA ALA A 553 -40.53 -16.85 4.93
C ALA A 553 -40.39 -15.85 6.09
N THR A 554 -39.40 -16.05 6.97
CA THR A 554 -39.11 -15.12 8.08
C THR A 554 -38.69 -13.73 7.58
N GLN A 555 -37.84 -13.66 6.54
CA GLN A 555 -37.41 -12.39 5.96
C GLN A 555 -38.56 -11.70 5.21
N MET A 556 -39.40 -12.49 4.52
CA MET A 556 -40.62 -12.00 3.87
C MET A 556 -41.57 -11.38 4.90
N SER A 557 -41.95 -12.12 5.93
CA SER A 557 -42.84 -11.64 6.99
C SER A 557 -42.29 -10.41 7.72
N LYS A 558 -40.97 -10.39 8.01
CA LYS A 558 -40.32 -9.23 8.64
C LYS A 558 -40.34 -7.99 7.72
N GLY A 559 -40.20 -8.16 6.42
CA GLY A 559 -40.29 -7.07 5.44
C GLY A 559 -41.68 -6.45 5.39
N PHE A 560 -42.73 -7.28 5.27
CA PHE A 560 -44.12 -6.82 5.32
C PHE A 560 -44.48 -6.15 6.66
N ALA A 561 -44.03 -6.71 7.79
CA ALA A 561 -44.25 -6.12 9.10
C ALA A 561 -43.64 -4.72 9.22
N ARG A 562 -42.41 -4.52 8.72
CA ARG A 562 -41.76 -3.21 8.71
C ARG A 562 -42.42 -2.21 7.76
N MET A 563 -42.96 -2.66 6.64
CA MET A 563 -43.76 -1.80 5.77
C MET A 563 -45.07 -1.37 6.45
N ARG A 564 -45.70 -2.29 7.20
CA ARG A 564 -46.91 -1.99 7.99
C ARG A 564 -46.65 -0.92 9.06
N GLU A 565 -45.47 -0.91 9.68
CA GLU A 565 -45.09 0.14 10.64
C GLU A 565 -44.85 1.51 9.98
N GLN A 566 -44.51 1.55 8.68
CA GLN A 566 -44.17 2.79 7.97
C GLN A 566 -45.31 3.32 7.07
N VAL A 567 -46.42 2.59 6.92
CA VAL A 567 -47.49 2.97 6.00
C VAL A 567 -48.18 4.28 6.39
N ASP A 568 -48.25 4.59 7.70
CA ASP A 568 -48.79 5.86 8.21
C ASP A 568 -47.93 7.04 7.72
N ASP A 569 -46.61 6.96 7.84
CA ASP A 569 -45.69 7.98 7.35
C ASP A 569 -45.77 8.11 5.83
N LEU A 570 -45.85 6.99 5.11
CA LEU A 570 -45.96 7.00 3.65
C LEU A 570 -47.28 7.63 3.17
N SER A 571 -48.33 7.59 3.99
CA SER A 571 -49.62 8.23 3.67
C SER A 571 -49.56 9.76 3.61
N LEU A 572 -48.50 10.36 4.17
CA LEU A 572 -48.23 11.79 4.05
C LEU A 572 -47.90 12.19 2.60
N ASP A 573 -47.22 11.31 1.87
CA ASP A 573 -46.82 11.52 0.48
C ASP A 573 -47.80 10.88 -0.53
N VAL A 574 -48.43 9.76 -0.15
CA VAL A 574 -49.36 8.99 -0.99
C VAL A 574 -50.71 8.81 -0.27
N PRO A 575 -51.75 9.62 -0.57
CA PRO A 575 -53.00 9.66 0.20
C PRO A 575 -53.76 8.33 0.33
N ASP A 576 -53.59 7.41 -0.62
CA ASP A 576 -54.19 6.07 -0.65
C ASP A 576 -53.20 4.94 -0.28
N ALA A 577 -52.06 5.26 0.35
CA ALA A 577 -51.01 4.31 0.71
C ALA A 577 -51.53 3.08 1.46
N HIS A 578 -52.44 3.27 2.43
CA HIS A 578 -53.04 2.17 3.18
C HIS A 578 -53.84 1.20 2.30
N ALA A 579 -54.60 1.71 1.34
CA ALA A 579 -55.40 0.89 0.45
C ALA A 579 -54.48 0.08 -0.49
N ARG A 580 -53.45 0.73 -1.04
CA ARG A 580 -52.46 0.09 -1.91
C ARG A 580 -51.68 -1.00 -1.17
N PHE A 581 -51.21 -0.71 0.04
CA PHE A 581 -50.48 -1.70 0.85
C PHE A 581 -51.37 -2.90 1.23
N ARG A 582 -52.65 -2.65 1.56
CA ARG A 582 -53.60 -3.74 1.86
C ARG A 582 -53.77 -4.69 0.67
N VAL A 583 -53.88 -4.16 -0.55
CA VAL A 583 -53.97 -4.99 -1.77
C VAL A 583 -52.73 -5.86 -1.95
N LEU A 584 -51.52 -5.30 -1.73
CA LEU A 584 -50.27 -6.05 -1.77
C LEU A 584 -50.25 -7.19 -0.74
N GLU A 585 -50.65 -6.91 0.50
CA GLU A 585 -50.66 -7.88 1.60
C GLU A 585 -51.68 -9.01 1.36
N GLU A 586 -52.91 -8.67 0.98
CA GLU A 586 -53.97 -9.65 0.66
C GLU A 586 -53.59 -10.53 -0.53
N THR A 587 -52.96 -9.95 -1.56
CA THR A 587 -52.51 -10.70 -2.74
C THR A 587 -51.36 -11.64 -2.39
N ALA A 588 -50.37 -11.17 -1.62
CA ALA A 588 -49.26 -12.01 -1.16
C ALA A 588 -49.71 -13.20 -0.30
N GLN A 589 -50.73 -13.00 0.55
CA GLN A 589 -51.36 -14.06 1.32
C GLN A 589 -52.17 -15.04 0.45
N ALA A 590 -52.89 -14.53 -0.55
CA ALA A 590 -53.66 -15.35 -1.48
C ALA A 590 -52.76 -16.22 -2.37
N GLU A 591 -51.61 -15.68 -2.79
CA GLU A 591 -50.60 -16.40 -3.57
C GLU A 591 -49.69 -17.30 -2.72
N GLY A 592 -49.82 -17.25 -1.40
CA GLY A 592 -49.22 -18.21 -0.47
C GLY A 592 -47.76 -17.95 -0.12
N PHE A 593 -47.19 -16.80 -0.48
CA PHE A 593 -45.82 -16.43 -0.12
C PHE A 593 -45.70 -15.51 1.10
N LEU A 594 -46.83 -15.13 1.71
CA LEU A 594 -46.89 -14.44 2.99
C LEU A 594 -47.84 -15.19 3.94
N GLU A 595 -47.38 -15.50 5.14
CA GLU A 595 -48.23 -16.10 6.18
C GLU A 595 -49.29 -15.10 6.65
N LYS A 596 -50.51 -15.60 6.92
CA LYS A 596 -51.54 -14.80 7.57
C LYS A 596 -51.10 -14.53 9.00
N ALA A 597 -51.02 -13.24 9.34
CA ALA A 597 -50.66 -12.77 10.67
C ALA A 597 -51.67 -13.20 11.74
#